data_AF-A0A937NM84-F1
#
_entry.id   AF-A0A937NM84-F1
#
_cell.length_a   1.000
_cell.length_b   1.000
_cell.length_c   1.000
_cell.angle_alpha   90.00
_cell.angle_beta   90.00
_cell.angle_gamma   90.00
#
_symmetry.space_group_name_H-M   'P 1'
#
loop_
_entity.id
_entity.type
_entity.pdbx_description
1 polymer ?
#
loop_
_entity_poly.entity_id
_entity_poly.type
_entity_poly.pdbx_seq_one_letter_code
_entity_poly.pdbx_strand_id
1 'polypeptide(L)'
;GGLLTIAELSVILNKSYEVTRQYIRQWEEETGELLPMKGYRMDQGSRPTHKKEIVRLYEQGLEPPDVARETGHSLKAVERYLKDYERVKLLLKRGMAAAEISGLIGRGKRVVIEYVELARQYHPELFAGAD
;
A
#
# COMPACT_ATOMS: atom_id res chain seq x y z
N GLY A 1 14.71 16.10 -15.78
CA GLY A 1 13.53 15.48 -16.42
C GLY A 1 12.30 15.71 -15.57
N GLY A 2 11.16 16.02 -16.19
CA GLY A 2 9.90 16.30 -15.47
C GLY A 2 9.14 15.03 -15.11
N LEU A 3 8.66 14.94 -13.88
CA LEU A 3 7.77 13.86 -13.44
C LEU A 3 6.35 14.14 -13.94
N LEU A 4 5.72 13.17 -14.60
CA LEU A 4 4.34 13.27 -15.09
C LEU A 4 3.36 12.53 -14.18
N THR A 5 2.14 13.05 -14.07
CA THR A 5 0.96 12.37 -13.54
C THR A 5 0.31 11.51 -14.61
N ILE A 6 -0.57 10.58 -14.20
CA ILE A 6 -1.36 9.76 -15.13
C ILE A 6 -2.23 10.65 -16.04
N ALA A 7 -2.74 11.77 -15.52
CA ALA A 7 -3.55 12.72 -16.28
C ALA A 7 -2.72 13.47 -17.35
N GLU A 8 -1.51 13.92 -17.00
CA GLU A 8 -0.61 14.53 -17.99
C GLU A 8 -0.21 13.50 -19.06
N LEU A 9 0.08 12.26 -18.65
CA LEU A 9 0.41 11.19 -19.58
C LEU A 9 -0.78 10.81 -20.48
N SER A 10 -2.02 10.83 -19.97
CA SER A 10 -3.21 10.54 -20.77
C SER A 10 -3.45 11.59 -21.86
N VAL A 11 -3.18 12.87 -21.55
CA VAL A 11 -3.24 13.96 -22.54
C VAL A 11 -2.16 13.78 -23.61
N ILE A 12 -0.91 13.49 -23.21
CA ILE A 12 0.21 13.30 -24.15
C ILE A 12 -0.03 12.11 -25.08
N LEU A 13 -0.56 11.00 -24.55
CA LEU A 13 -0.81 9.77 -25.31
C LEU A 13 -2.13 9.83 -26.10
N ASN A 14 -2.95 10.87 -25.92
CA ASN A 14 -4.31 10.95 -26.43
C ASN A 14 -5.14 9.68 -26.11
N LYS A 15 -5.08 9.25 -24.85
CA LYS A 15 -5.79 8.09 -24.30
C LYS A 15 -6.62 8.50 -23.09
N SER A 16 -7.60 7.66 -22.74
CA SER A 16 -8.33 7.85 -21.48
C SER A 16 -7.43 7.56 -20.27
N TYR A 17 -7.80 8.12 -19.12
CA TYR A 17 -7.10 7.89 -17.87
C TYR A 17 -6.99 6.39 -17.54
N GLU A 18 -8.07 5.62 -17.75
CA GLU A 18 -8.14 4.18 -17.53
C GLU A 18 -7.17 3.40 -18.43
N VAL A 19 -7.11 3.73 -19.72
CA VAL A 19 -6.21 3.05 -20.66
C VAL A 19 -4.75 3.36 -20.33
N THR A 20 -4.44 4.62 -20.03
CA THR A 20 -3.10 5.01 -19.58
C THR A 20 -2.72 4.28 -18.28
N ARG A 21 -3.66 4.15 -17.33
CA ARG A 21 -3.45 3.39 -16.09
C ARG A 21 -3.19 1.90 -16.35
N GLN A 22 -3.84 1.30 -17.34
CA GLN A 22 -3.60 -0.09 -17.75
C GLN A 22 -2.21 -0.27 -18.35
N TYR A 23 -1.77 0.61 -19.26
CA TYR A 23 -0.42 0.55 -19.83
C TYR A 23 0.67 0.69 -18.78
N ILE A 24 0.49 1.60 -17.82
CA ILE A 24 1.41 1.72 -16.68
C ILE A 24 1.48 0.40 -15.91
N ARG A 25 0.32 -0.20 -15.61
CA ARG A 25 0.27 -1.47 -14.86
C ARG A 25 0.95 -2.60 -15.64
N GLN A 26 0.68 -2.73 -16.94
CA GLN A 26 1.30 -3.73 -17.79
C GLN A 26 2.82 -3.58 -17.81
N TRP A 27 3.31 -2.35 -17.99
CA TRP A 27 4.74 -2.07 -17.96
C TRP A 27 5.38 -2.48 -16.63
N GLU A 28 4.75 -2.15 -15.50
CA GLU A 28 5.24 -2.53 -14.16
C GLU A 28 5.21 -4.05 -13.94
N GLU A 29 4.21 -4.75 -14.50
CA GLU A 29 4.12 -6.22 -14.45
C GLU A 29 5.20 -6.89 -15.33
N GLU A 30 5.51 -6.32 -16.49
CA GLU A 30 6.52 -6.83 -17.43
C GLU A 30 7.95 -6.58 -16.94
N THR A 31 8.22 -5.42 -16.34
CA THR A 31 9.57 -5.05 -15.87
C THR A 31 9.85 -5.42 -14.43
N GLY A 32 8.80 -5.59 -13.61
CA GLY A 32 8.92 -5.70 -12.16
C GLY A 32 9.29 -4.38 -11.46
N GLU A 33 9.39 -3.27 -12.21
CA GLU A 33 9.78 -1.97 -11.70
C GLU A 33 8.58 -1.02 -11.66
N LEU A 34 8.61 -0.02 -10.76
CA LEU A 34 7.60 1.04 -10.72
C LEU A 34 7.95 2.16 -11.70
N LEU A 35 7.02 2.55 -12.57
CA LEU A 35 7.24 3.62 -13.53
C LEU A 35 7.37 4.96 -12.78
N PRO A 36 8.51 5.69 -12.79
CA PRO A 36 8.75 6.81 -11.89
C PRO A 36 7.89 8.05 -12.21
N MET A 37 6.63 8.02 -11.78
CA MET A 37 5.63 9.07 -11.98
C MET A 37 5.61 10.08 -10.81
N LYS A 38 5.08 11.27 -11.09
CA LYS A 38 4.91 12.35 -10.10
C LYS A 38 4.07 11.90 -8.90
N GLY A 39 3.02 11.12 -9.15
CA GLY A 39 2.16 10.56 -8.11
C GLY A 39 2.90 9.65 -7.12
N TYR A 40 3.90 8.90 -7.58
CA TYR A 40 4.71 8.00 -6.73
C TYR A 40 5.72 8.77 -5.90
N ARG A 41 6.42 9.74 -6.52
CA ARG A 41 7.44 10.53 -5.82
C ARG A 41 6.87 11.57 -4.86
N MET A 42 5.63 12.00 -5.06
CA MET A 42 4.98 13.02 -4.23
C MET A 42 3.89 12.45 -3.30
N ASP A 43 3.75 11.12 -3.20
CA ASP A 43 2.71 10.44 -2.39
C ASP A 43 1.27 10.91 -2.73
N GLN A 44 1.05 11.37 -3.97
CA GLN A 44 -0.25 11.89 -4.46
C GLN A 44 -1.09 10.79 -5.14
N GLY A 45 -0.72 9.52 -4.99
CA GLY A 45 -1.39 8.38 -5.63
C GLY A 45 -1.88 7.34 -4.63
N SER A 46 -3.09 6.84 -4.82
CA SER A 46 -3.70 5.76 -4.03
C SER A 46 -3.26 4.35 -4.46
N ARG A 47 -2.06 4.20 -5.04
CA ARG A 47 -1.56 2.89 -5.48
C ARG A 47 -0.96 2.13 -4.28
N PRO A 48 -1.40 0.89 -4.01
CA PRO A 48 -1.07 0.15 -2.78
C PRO A 48 0.39 -0.35 -2.69
N THR A 49 1.24 -0.09 -3.68
CA THR A 49 2.61 -0.64 -3.75
C THR A 49 3.50 -0.18 -2.60
N HIS A 50 3.44 1.11 -2.22
CA HIS A 50 4.31 1.64 -1.16
C HIS A 50 3.93 1.11 0.23
N LYS A 51 2.63 0.94 0.50
CA LYS A 51 2.13 0.34 1.74
C LYS A 51 2.59 -1.12 1.87
N LYS A 52 2.44 -1.91 0.80
CA LYS A 52 2.86 -3.32 0.77
C LYS A 52 4.35 -3.45 1.03
N GLU A 53 5.16 -2.58 0.40
CA GLU A 53 6.61 -2.59 0.55
C GLU A 53 7.06 -2.19 1.96
N ILE A 54 6.45 -1.14 2.53
CA ILE A 54 6.70 -0.73 3.93
C ILE A 54 6.41 -1.88 4.90
N VAL A 55 5.26 -2.55 4.75
CA VAL A 55 4.89 -3.68 5.62
C VAL A 55 5.82 -4.88 5.39
N ARG A 56 6.19 -5.17 4.14
CA ARG A 56 7.13 -6.25 3.80
C ARG A 56 8.48 -6.08 4.51
N LEU A 57 9.09 -4.90 4.42
CA LEU A 57 10.37 -4.62 5.07
C LEU A 57 10.25 -4.65 6.60
N TYR A 58 9.14 -4.15 7.15
CA TYR A 58 8.87 -4.22 8.58
C TYR A 58 8.75 -5.67 9.09
N GLU A 59 8.02 -6.53 8.37
CA GLU A 59 7.89 -7.97 8.69
C GLU A 59 9.21 -8.76 8.49
N GLN A 60 10.19 -8.20 7.76
CA GLN A 60 11.56 -8.71 7.69
C GLN A 60 12.42 -8.30 8.90
N GLY A 61 11.87 -7.53 9.84
CA GLY A 61 12.54 -7.08 11.06
C GLY A 61 13.32 -5.78 10.91
N LEU A 62 13.09 -5.01 9.84
CA LEU A 62 13.69 -3.68 9.72
C LEU A 62 12.99 -2.68 10.64
N GLU A 63 13.79 -1.84 11.30
CA GLU A 63 13.27 -0.75 12.12
C GLU A 63 12.67 0.37 11.25
N PRO A 64 11.66 1.11 11.73
CA PRO A 64 11.00 2.16 10.95
C PRO A 64 11.93 3.20 10.29
N PRO A 65 13.05 3.63 10.91
CA PRO A 65 14.01 4.51 10.25
C PRO A 65 14.69 3.88 9.04
N ASP A 66 15.00 2.58 9.09
CA ASP A 66 15.60 1.86 7.97
C ASP A 66 14.56 1.67 6.86
N VAL A 67 13.33 1.26 7.21
CA VAL A 67 12.22 1.18 6.24
C VAL A 67 11.99 2.52 5.55
N ALA A 68 12.04 3.64 6.27
CA ALA A 68 11.91 4.98 5.70
C ALA A 68 13.04 5.29 4.69
N ARG A 69 14.29 4.92 5.02
CA ARG A 69 15.44 5.08 4.12
C ARG A 69 15.30 4.23 2.87
N GLU A 70 15.01 2.94 3.00
CA GLU A 70 14.91 2.00 1.87
C GLU A 70 13.75 2.35 0.93
N THR A 71 12.64 2.85 1.47
CA THR A 71 11.44 3.18 0.69
C THR A 71 11.39 4.65 0.23
N GLY A 72 12.36 5.47 0.63
CA GLY A 72 12.39 6.90 0.30
C GLY A 72 11.25 7.72 0.91
N HIS A 73 10.63 7.23 1.99
CA HIS A 73 9.55 7.91 2.71
C HIS A 73 10.08 8.68 3.92
N SER A 74 9.29 9.63 4.41
CA SER A 74 9.54 10.20 5.74
C SER A 74 9.23 9.16 6.83
N LEU A 75 9.99 9.18 7.92
CA LEU A 75 9.75 8.33 9.09
C LEU A 75 8.30 8.44 9.58
N LYS A 76 7.77 9.66 9.67
CA LYS A 76 6.38 9.92 10.08
C LYS A 76 5.35 9.23 9.16
N ALA A 77 5.62 9.16 7.86
CA ALA A 77 4.74 8.45 6.93
C ALA A 77 4.78 6.94 7.16
N VAL A 78 5.99 6.37 7.32
CA VAL A 78 6.19 4.95 7.64
C VAL A 78 5.48 4.58 8.94
N GLU A 79 5.72 5.32 10.02
CA GLU A 79 5.08 5.08 11.33
C GLU A 79 3.55 5.12 11.24
N ARG A 80 2.97 6.01 10.42
CA ARG A 80 1.53 6.06 10.19
C ARG A 80 1.01 4.77 9.54
N TYR A 81 1.70 4.26 8.51
CA TYR A 81 1.34 3.00 7.85
C TYR A 81 1.44 1.82 8.83
N LEU A 82 2.56 1.71 9.54
CA LEU A 82 2.81 0.63 10.50
C LEU A 82 1.82 0.68 11.68
N LYS A 83 1.48 1.87 12.18
CA LYS A 83 0.48 2.02 13.24
C LYS A 83 -0.91 1.54 12.81
N ASP A 84 -1.34 1.85 11.59
CA ASP A 84 -2.62 1.34 11.09
C ASP A 84 -2.58 -0.19 10.91
N TYR A 85 -1.47 -0.72 10.39
CA TYR A 85 -1.27 -2.15 10.20
C TYR A 85 -1.29 -2.94 11.53
N GLU A 86 -0.56 -2.48 12.55
CA GLU A 86 -0.55 -3.11 13.88
C GLU A 86 -1.92 -3.04 14.56
N ARG A 87 -2.68 -1.94 14.38
CA ARG A 87 -4.07 -1.87 14.86
C ARG A 87 -4.96 -2.90 14.18
N VAL A 88 -4.79 -3.13 12.87
CA VAL A 88 -5.54 -4.16 12.15
C VAL A 88 -5.17 -5.55 12.67
N LYS A 89 -3.88 -5.89 12.80
CA LYS A 89 -3.40 -7.16 13.38
C LYS A 89 -3.98 -7.41 14.77
N LEU A 90 -3.94 -6.41 15.66
CA LEU A 90 -4.47 -6.52 17.01
C LEU A 90 -5.97 -6.83 17.03
N LEU A 91 -6.76 -6.22 16.14
CA LEU A 91 -8.20 -6.42 16.09
C LEU A 91 -8.58 -7.73 15.39
N LEU A 92 -7.81 -8.17 14.38
CA LEU A 92 -7.93 -9.50 13.80
C LEU A 92 -7.67 -10.60 14.84
N LYS A 93 -6.64 -10.44 15.67
CA LYS A 93 -6.36 -11.36 16.80
C LYS A 93 -7.51 -11.46 17.80
N ARG A 94 -8.39 -10.46 17.86
CA ARG A 94 -9.61 -10.45 18.68
C ARG A 94 -10.84 -11.03 17.94
N GLY A 95 -10.68 -11.56 16.74
CA GLY A 95 -11.74 -12.17 15.94
C GLY A 95 -12.67 -11.18 15.24
N MET A 96 -12.29 -9.90 15.12
CA MET A 96 -13.16 -8.88 14.51
C MET A 96 -13.13 -8.95 12.97
N ALA A 97 -14.28 -8.73 12.35
CA ALA A 97 -14.38 -8.64 10.90
C ALA A 97 -13.83 -7.30 10.36
N ALA A 98 -13.34 -7.30 9.12
CA ALA A 98 -12.75 -6.11 8.49
C ALA A 98 -13.69 -4.87 8.47
N ALA A 99 -15.01 -5.08 8.41
CA ALA A 99 -15.99 -4.00 8.45
C ALA A 99 -16.04 -3.33 9.84
N GLU A 100 -15.98 -4.11 10.92
CA GLU A 100 -15.94 -3.60 12.29
C GLU A 100 -14.64 -2.87 12.57
N ILE A 101 -13.51 -3.47 12.13
CA ILE A 101 -12.18 -2.86 12.22
C ILE A 101 -12.18 -1.49 11.56
N SER A 102 -12.73 -1.37 10.34
CA SER A 102 -12.85 -0.10 9.60
C SER A 102 -13.56 0.98 10.41
N GLY A 103 -14.68 0.65 11.07
CA GLY A 103 -15.39 1.57 11.95
C GLY A 103 -14.56 1.99 13.17
N LEU A 104 -13.90 1.04 13.84
CA LEU A 104 -13.13 1.29 15.05
C LEU A 104 -11.87 2.13 14.82
N ILE A 105 -11.19 1.92 13.68
CA ILE A 105 -9.93 2.61 13.41
C ILE A 105 -10.08 3.90 12.61
N GLY A 106 -11.30 4.19 12.14
CA GLY A 106 -11.59 5.39 11.33
C GLY A 106 -10.94 5.36 9.96
N ARG A 107 -10.71 4.17 9.39
CA ARG A 107 -10.12 3.99 8.06
C ARG A 107 -11.15 3.41 7.11
N GLY A 108 -11.11 3.82 5.84
CA GLY A 108 -12.03 3.29 4.82
C GLY A 108 -11.88 1.78 4.63
N LYS A 109 -13.00 1.09 4.35
CA LYS A 109 -13.07 -0.38 4.22
C LYS A 109 -12.00 -0.96 3.31
N ARG A 110 -11.74 -0.31 2.16
CA ARG A 110 -10.71 -0.73 1.21
C ARG A 110 -9.30 -0.74 1.82
N VAL A 111 -8.96 0.30 2.59
CA VAL A 111 -7.66 0.40 3.27
C VAL A 111 -7.49 -0.71 4.29
N VAL A 112 -8.54 -1.03 5.04
CA VAL A 112 -8.51 -2.14 6.00
C VAL A 112 -8.34 -3.48 5.30
N ILE A 113 -9.08 -3.73 4.21
CA ILE A 113 -8.94 -4.98 3.44
C ILE A 113 -7.50 -5.17 2.96
N GLU A 114 -6.84 -4.12 2.47
CA GLU A 114 -5.42 -4.21 2.05
C GLU A 114 -4.50 -4.62 3.22
N TYR A 115 -4.74 -4.12 4.43
CA TYR A 115 -3.97 -4.54 5.61
C TYR A 115 -4.33 -5.95 6.08
N VAL A 116 -5.59 -6.38 5.93
CA VAL A 116 -6.03 -7.75 6.22
C VAL A 116 -5.37 -8.74 5.26
N GLU A 117 -5.24 -8.40 3.98
CA GLU A 117 -4.52 -9.21 2.99
C GLU A 117 -3.05 -9.35 3.35
N LEU A 118 -2.39 -8.26 3.75
CA LEU A 118 -1.01 -8.28 4.24
C LEU A 118 -0.88 -9.12 5.52
N ALA A 119 -1.78 -8.94 6.49
CA ALA A 119 -1.78 -9.72 7.72
C ALA A 119 -2.00 -11.21 7.43
N ARG A 120 -2.86 -11.57 6.47
CA ARG A 120 -3.06 -12.97 6.05
C ARG A 120 -1.79 -13.58 5.46
N GLN A 121 -1.02 -12.79 4.72
CA GLN A 121 0.23 -13.24 4.12
C GLN A 121 1.31 -13.53 5.18
N TYR A 122 1.50 -12.63 6.15
CA TYR A 122 2.59 -12.74 7.14
C TYR A 122 2.18 -13.43 8.45
N HIS A 123 0.89 -13.42 8.77
CA HIS A 123 0.32 -13.96 10.00
C HIS A 123 -0.91 -14.85 9.73
N PRO A 124 -0.75 -15.98 9.00
CA PRO A 124 -1.85 -16.88 8.68
C PRO A 124 -2.53 -17.46 9.93
N GLU A 125 -1.83 -17.56 11.06
CA GLU A 125 -2.36 -18.01 12.34
C GLU A 125 -3.51 -17.16 12.88
N LEU A 126 -3.61 -15.89 12.47
CA LEU A 126 -4.72 -15.00 12.86
C LEU A 126 -6.05 -15.40 12.21
N PHE A 127 -6.03 -16.32 11.24
CA PHE A 127 -7.19 -16.75 10.47
C PHE A 127 -7.52 -18.24 10.64
N ALA A 128 -6.68 -19.01 11.34
CA ALA A 128 -6.76 -20.46 11.46
C ALA A 128 -7.88 -20.97 12.40
N GLY A 129 -8.76 -20.10 12.91
CA GLY A 129 -9.87 -20.45 13.80
C GLY A 129 -11.26 -20.17 13.22
N ALA A 130 -11.35 -19.97 11.90
CA ALA A 130 -12.60 -19.73 11.18
C ALA A 130 -12.97 -20.93 10.30
N ASP A 131 -13.00 -22.12 10.90
CA ASP A 131 -13.57 -23.34 10.33
C ASP A 131 -14.80 -23.77 11.14
#